data_AF-A0A8H4F1T6-F1
#
_entry.id   AF-A0A8H4F1T6-F1
#
_cell.length_a   1.000
_cell.length_b   1.000
_cell.length_c   1.000
_cell.angle_alpha   90.00
_cell.angle_beta   90.00
_cell.angle_gamma   90.00
#
_symmetry.space_group_name_H-M   'P 1'
#
loop_
_entity.id
_entity.type
_entity.pdbx_description
1 polymer ?
#
loop_
_entity_poly.entity_id
_entity_poly.type
_entity_poly.pdbx_seq_one_letter_code
_entity_poly.pdbx_strand_id
1 'polypeptide(L)'
;MYRRRKVNVEEKPPIPDNLEDFGYVLKENGEIRSITQDLPYEFDYLPKDRPYNEERYDKFINIIGDIVEERLQQAPYNFQKVIVPIGADPAKDIHSYIYMTPNALTTTDKLMVMIPGNNTRIGQWSKRVMCDNSIQSGSMMQISEMVLEKGYEVIILNSNANFWYNGRANLTAQTHTGVAVTVPGSETPEEHCQYVFHNLIRNAKAEKVAVLANSWGGYSFALTLNTEFDYIQEHIKAVAMTDSVHIRDVIKGDKQRTFMFEKCYNWSASTDKKGSLVPDVRLGCPNISSGEEIADYTLPTMLKYIMNFIFVKMGDIEWGSDDENDDMEGDVEVLTEEDMAELSRIEVLSSNV
;
A
#
# COMPACT_ATOMS: atom_id res chain seq x y z
N MET A 1 47.85 -33.99 19.51
CA MET A 1 46.93 -33.40 20.51
C MET A 1 46.34 -32.13 19.88
N TYR A 2 45.14 -32.21 19.30
CA TYR A 2 44.49 -31.05 18.66
C TYR A 2 44.00 -30.10 19.75
N ARG A 3 44.66 -28.94 19.87
CA ARG A 3 44.24 -27.87 20.78
C ARG A 3 42.99 -27.24 20.14
N ARG A 4 41.79 -27.54 20.66
CA ARG A 4 40.56 -26.82 20.27
C ARG A 4 40.82 -25.33 20.53
N ARG A 5 40.87 -24.53 19.45
CA ARG A 5 40.91 -23.07 19.53
C ARG A 5 39.63 -22.66 20.26
N LYS A 6 39.74 -21.99 21.41
CA LYS A 6 38.56 -21.37 22.05
C LYS A 6 37.98 -20.41 21.02
N VAL A 7 36.78 -20.70 20.53
CA VAL A 7 36.03 -19.73 19.74
C VAL A 7 35.69 -18.62 20.72
N ASN A 8 36.34 -17.46 20.55
CA ASN A 8 35.96 -16.27 21.25
C ASN A 8 34.65 -15.83 20.60
N VAL A 9 33.52 -16.19 21.21
CA VAL A 9 32.23 -15.66 20.78
C VAL A 9 32.21 -14.23 21.30
N GLU A 10 32.45 -13.26 20.42
CA GLU A 10 32.20 -11.87 20.78
C GLU A 10 30.72 -11.75 21.19
N GLU A 11 30.47 -11.24 22.40
CA GLU A 11 29.11 -10.98 22.85
C GLU A 11 28.52 -9.89 21.94
N LYS A 12 27.42 -10.22 21.28
CA LYS A 12 26.70 -9.28 20.44
C LYS A 12 26.02 -8.23 21.33
N PRO A 13 25.96 -6.96 20.90
CA PRO A 13 25.17 -5.96 21.60
C PRO A 13 23.69 -6.39 21.65
N PRO A 14 22.95 -6.05 22.71
CA PRO A 14 21.52 -6.30 22.75
C PRO A 14 20.80 -5.43 21.71
N ILE A 15 19.78 -5.98 21.07
CA ILE A 15 18.92 -5.22 20.16
C ILE A 15 17.98 -4.34 21.00
N PRO A 16 17.95 -3.01 20.78
CA PRO A 16 17.13 -2.11 21.60
C PRO A 16 15.62 -2.28 21.40
N ASP A 17 14.83 -1.69 22.31
CA ASP A 17 13.36 -1.79 22.31
C ASP A 17 12.65 -0.46 21.97
N ASN A 18 13.37 0.65 21.83
CA ASN A 18 12.83 1.97 21.49
C ASN A 18 13.81 2.81 20.66
N LEU A 19 13.31 3.83 19.93
CA LEU A 19 14.13 4.63 19.01
C LEU A 19 15.33 5.32 19.69
N GLU A 20 15.16 5.81 20.91
CA GLU A 20 16.22 6.52 21.64
C GLU A 20 17.41 5.59 21.92
N ASP A 21 17.16 4.39 22.42
CA ASP A 21 18.19 3.37 22.67
C ASP A 21 18.79 2.83 21.35
N PHE A 22 18.04 2.89 20.24
CA PHE A 22 18.57 2.67 18.90
C PHE A 22 19.55 3.77 18.45
N GLY A 23 19.57 4.91 19.13
CA GLY A 23 20.34 6.11 18.77
C GLY A 23 19.62 6.99 17.74
N TYR A 24 18.30 6.90 17.62
CA TYR A 24 17.49 7.63 16.63
C TYR A 24 16.41 8.47 17.30
N VAL A 25 15.99 9.52 16.60
CA VAL A 25 14.86 10.37 16.97
C VAL A 25 13.90 10.48 15.79
N LEU A 26 12.61 10.46 16.09
CA LEU A 26 11.56 10.83 15.14
C LEU A 26 11.34 12.34 15.24
N LYS A 27 11.67 13.06 14.17
CA LYS A 27 11.50 14.51 14.08
C LYS A 27 10.03 14.89 13.86
N GLU A 28 9.72 16.16 14.10
CA GLU A 28 8.37 16.71 13.92
C GLU A 28 7.89 16.62 12.46
N ASN A 29 8.80 16.82 11.50
CA ASN A 29 8.55 16.64 10.06
C ASN A 29 8.44 15.16 9.62
N GLY A 30 8.50 14.22 10.56
CA GLY A 30 8.33 12.78 10.29
C GLY A 30 9.58 12.03 9.87
N GLU A 31 10.72 12.70 9.70
CA GLU A 31 11.98 12.03 9.40
C GLU A 31 12.49 11.25 10.62
N ILE A 32 13.10 10.10 10.37
CA ILE A 32 13.81 9.34 11.40
C ILE A 32 15.30 9.50 11.16
N ARG A 33 16.00 10.08 12.13
CA ARG A 33 17.42 10.41 12.01
C ARG A 33 18.21 9.99 13.24
N SER A 34 19.47 9.60 13.03
CA SER A 34 20.38 9.32 14.13
C SER A 34 20.57 10.57 14.99
N ILE A 35 20.54 10.43 16.32
CA ILE A 35 20.65 11.56 17.27
C ILE A 35 21.96 12.32 17.10
N THR A 36 23.06 11.61 16.79
CA THR A 36 24.41 12.19 16.78
C THR A 36 24.84 12.80 15.45
N GLN A 37 24.35 12.26 14.32
CA GLN A 37 24.88 12.60 12.99
C GLN A 37 23.80 13.08 12.01
N ASP A 38 22.53 13.05 12.43
CA ASP A 38 21.39 13.39 11.59
C ASP A 38 21.29 12.58 10.29
N LEU A 39 21.68 11.29 10.32
CA LEU A 39 21.65 10.38 9.17
C LEU A 39 20.43 9.45 9.17
N PRO A 40 20.00 8.94 8.00
CA PRO A 40 19.01 7.85 7.89
C PRO A 40 19.44 6.57 8.62
N TYR A 41 18.54 5.59 8.69
CA TYR A 41 18.83 4.30 9.33
C TYR A 41 19.97 3.54 8.65
N GLU A 42 20.97 3.14 9.43
CA GLU A 42 22.07 2.27 8.99
C GLU A 42 21.74 0.78 9.21
N PHE A 43 21.56 0.04 8.12
CA PHE A 43 21.31 -1.41 8.16
C PHE A 43 22.55 -2.21 8.55
N ASP A 44 23.72 -1.87 8.00
CA ASP A 44 24.98 -2.59 8.22
C ASP A 44 25.66 -2.25 9.56
N TYR A 45 24.89 -2.28 10.65
CA TYR A 45 25.36 -1.96 11.99
C TYR A 45 26.51 -2.89 12.46
N LEU A 46 26.39 -4.20 12.17
CA LEU A 46 27.50 -5.16 12.24
C LEU A 46 27.78 -5.72 10.83
N PRO A 47 28.71 -5.14 10.04
CA PRO A 47 28.85 -5.46 8.61
C PRO A 47 29.11 -6.93 8.25
N LYS A 48 29.51 -7.77 9.22
CA LYS A 48 29.79 -9.21 9.01
C LYS A 48 28.73 -10.13 9.60
N ASP A 49 27.67 -9.58 10.20
CA ASP A 49 26.63 -10.32 10.89
C ASP A 49 25.25 -9.96 10.35
N ARG A 50 25.01 -10.40 9.11
CA ARG A 50 23.73 -10.18 8.42
C ARG A 50 22.51 -10.65 9.25
N PRO A 51 22.50 -11.84 9.89
CA PRO A 51 21.37 -12.25 10.72
C PRO A 51 21.06 -11.28 11.87
N TYR A 52 22.11 -10.75 12.54
CA TYR A 52 21.91 -9.75 13.57
C TYR A 52 21.34 -8.43 13.01
N ASN A 53 21.84 -7.97 11.86
CA ASN A 53 21.36 -6.74 11.23
C ASN A 53 19.89 -6.88 10.76
N GLU A 54 19.50 -8.05 10.25
CA GLU A 54 18.12 -8.36 9.88
C GLU A 54 17.20 -8.32 11.11
N GLU A 55 17.57 -8.98 12.21
CA GLU A 55 16.79 -8.96 13.46
C GLU A 55 16.69 -7.54 14.05
N ARG A 56 17.79 -6.78 14.02
CA ARG A 56 17.84 -5.39 14.46
C ARG A 56 16.94 -4.49 13.61
N TYR A 57 16.96 -4.66 12.29
CA TYR A 57 16.12 -3.92 11.36
C TYR A 57 14.64 -4.24 11.54
N ASP A 58 14.30 -5.52 11.68
CA ASP A 58 12.91 -5.93 11.94
C ASP A 58 12.38 -5.31 13.22
N LYS A 59 13.20 -5.27 14.29
CA LYS A 59 12.83 -4.60 15.54
C LYS A 59 12.63 -3.10 15.36
N PHE A 60 13.54 -2.44 14.65
CA PHE A 60 13.46 -1.01 14.36
C PHE A 60 12.21 -0.64 13.55
N ILE A 61 11.92 -1.36 12.46
CA ILE A 61 10.72 -1.15 11.65
C ILE A 61 9.44 -1.45 12.41
N ASN A 62 9.45 -2.43 13.32
CA ASN A 62 8.28 -2.70 14.15
C ASN A 62 7.94 -1.52 15.07
N ILE A 63 8.94 -0.88 15.69
CA ILE A 63 8.75 0.33 16.50
C ILE A 63 8.14 1.45 15.64
N ILE A 64 8.67 1.66 14.44
CA ILE A 64 8.12 2.66 13.49
C ILE A 64 6.68 2.33 13.12
N GLY A 65 6.39 1.05 12.87
CA GLY A 65 5.04 0.60 12.56
C GLY A 65 4.05 0.82 13.70
N ASP A 66 4.48 0.62 14.94
CA ASP A 66 3.65 0.93 16.13
C ASP A 66 3.32 2.43 16.17
N ILE A 67 4.30 3.30 15.91
CA ILE A 67 4.11 4.75 15.86
C ILE A 67 3.12 5.14 14.74
N VAL A 68 3.24 4.56 13.54
CA VAL A 68 2.33 4.85 12.41
C VAL A 68 0.90 4.46 12.76
N GLU A 69 0.69 3.24 13.29
CA GLU A 69 -0.64 2.79 13.70
C GLU A 69 -1.22 3.62 14.84
N GLU A 70 -0.40 4.05 15.81
CA GLU A 70 -0.82 4.96 16.88
C GLU A 70 -1.29 6.30 16.30
N ARG A 71 -0.49 6.91 15.40
CA ARG A 71 -0.85 8.19 14.77
C ARG A 71 -2.13 8.10 13.96
N LEU A 72 -2.33 7.03 13.18
CA LEU A 72 -3.57 6.82 12.43
C LEU A 72 -4.81 6.76 13.33
N GLN A 73 -4.69 6.27 14.56
CA GLN A 73 -5.80 6.23 15.51
C GLN A 73 -6.05 7.56 16.25
N GLN A 74 -5.13 8.52 16.15
CA GLN A 74 -5.22 9.83 16.79
C GLN A 74 -5.71 10.92 15.82
N ALA A 75 -6.05 12.09 16.35
CA ALA A 75 -6.36 13.26 15.53
C ALA A 75 -5.13 13.64 14.66
N PRO A 76 -5.34 14.08 13.40
CA PRO A 76 -6.64 14.39 12.78
C PRO A 76 -7.35 13.19 12.14
N TYR A 77 -6.71 12.02 12.03
CA TYR A 77 -7.22 10.91 11.22
C TYR A 77 -8.34 10.12 11.91
N ASN A 78 -8.20 9.86 13.22
CA ASN A 78 -9.19 9.18 14.06
C ASN A 78 -9.67 7.82 13.50
N PHE A 79 -8.78 7.04 12.87
CA PHE A 79 -9.13 5.71 12.38
C PHE A 79 -9.52 4.79 13.55
N GLN A 80 -10.64 4.09 13.40
CA GLN A 80 -11.07 3.03 14.31
C GLN A 80 -10.56 1.67 13.84
N LYS A 81 -10.08 0.88 14.80
CA LYS A 81 -9.71 -0.51 14.59
C LYS A 81 -10.97 -1.38 14.49
N VAL A 82 -11.10 -2.15 13.42
CA VAL A 82 -12.23 -3.05 13.19
C VAL A 82 -11.73 -4.47 13.09
N ILE A 83 -12.27 -5.35 13.93
CA ILE A 83 -11.87 -6.75 13.99
C ILE A 83 -12.45 -7.51 12.81
N VAL A 84 -11.63 -8.35 12.18
CA VAL A 84 -12.04 -9.28 11.14
C VAL A 84 -11.59 -10.71 11.49
N PRO A 85 -12.41 -11.75 11.29
CA PRO A 85 -13.74 -11.70 10.70
C PRO A 85 -14.77 -11.00 11.60
N ILE A 86 -15.79 -10.38 10.99
CA ILE A 86 -16.91 -9.72 11.67
C ILE A 86 -17.54 -10.71 12.65
N GLY A 87 -17.70 -10.26 13.90
CA GLY A 87 -18.29 -11.07 14.97
C GLY A 87 -17.29 -11.90 15.78
N ALA A 88 -16.01 -11.93 15.40
CA ALA A 88 -14.97 -12.52 16.23
C ALA A 88 -14.84 -11.78 17.58
N ASP A 89 -14.76 -12.52 18.68
CA ASP A 89 -14.43 -12.02 20.01
C ASP A 89 -12.89 -11.95 20.15
N PRO A 90 -12.27 -10.76 20.25
CA PRO A 90 -10.82 -10.63 20.33
C PRO A 90 -10.18 -11.33 21.52
N ALA A 91 -10.96 -11.67 22.55
CA ALA A 91 -10.47 -12.40 23.72
C ALA A 91 -10.41 -13.93 23.51
N LYS A 92 -11.05 -14.47 22.47
CA LYS A 92 -11.22 -15.92 22.28
C LYS A 92 -10.91 -16.41 20.87
N ASP A 93 -11.25 -15.61 19.87
CA ASP A 93 -11.27 -16.02 18.49
C ASP A 93 -10.02 -15.56 17.75
N ILE A 94 -9.62 -16.35 16.75
CA ILE A 94 -8.56 -16.00 15.82
C ILE A 94 -9.08 -14.86 14.94
N HIS A 95 -8.35 -13.76 14.91
CA HIS A 95 -8.75 -12.57 14.18
C HIS A 95 -7.55 -11.78 13.65
N SER A 96 -7.83 -10.90 12.70
CA SER A 96 -6.99 -9.77 12.31
C SER A 96 -7.81 -8.49 12.51
N TYR A 97 -7.36 -7.39 11.93
CA TYR A 97 -8.08 -6.12 11.99
C TYR A 97 -7.78 -5.28 10.75
N ILE A 98 -8.68 -4.36 10.45
CA ILE A 98 -8.48 -3.27 9.50
C ILE A 98 -8.58 -1.93 10.24
N TYR A 99 -8.23 -0.84 9.56
CA TYR A 99 -8.56 0.51 10.02
C TYR A 99 -9.60 1.13 9.10
N MET A 100 -10.55 1.86 9.66
CA MET A 100 -11.42 2.72 8.86
C MET A 100 -11.74 4.01 9.61
N THR A 101 -12.08 5.08 8.91
CA THR A 101 -12.58 6.30 9.55
C THR A 101 -13.98 6.07 10.13
N PRO A 102 -14.45 6.90 11.09
CA PRO A 102 -15.69 6.65 11.81
C PRO A 102 -16.94 6.50 10.92
N ASN A 103 -17.02 7.22 9.79
CA ASN A 103 -18.18 7.18 8.90
C ASN A 103 -17.95 6.36 7.62
N ALA A 104 -16.88 5.56 7.54
CA ALA A 104 -16.55 4.81 6.33
C ALA A 104 -17.69 3.94 5.78
N LEU A 105 -18.54 3.37 6.64
CA LEU A 105 -19.68 2.54 6.23
C LEU A 105 -20.99 3.35 6.08
N THR A 106 -21.05 4.58 6.60
CA THR A 106 -22.28 5.37 6.68
C THR A 106 -22.28 6.59 5.78
N THR A 107 -21.12 7.06 5.33
CA THR A 107 -21.00 8.15 4.36
C THR A 107 -21.73 7.79 3.08
N THR A 108 -22.43 8.77 2.51
CA THR A 108 -23.09 8.65 1.21
C THR A 108 -22.26 9.26 0.09
N ASP A 109 -21.15 9.93 0.41
CA ASP A 109 -20.34 10.64 -0.58
C ASP A 109 -19.19 9.75 -1.07
N LYS A 110 -17.96 10.00 -0.60
CA LYS A 110 -16.74 9.39 -1.14
C LYS A 110 -16.05 8.48 -0.14
N LEU A 111 -15.56 7.34 -0.64
CA LEU A 111 -14.77 6.37 0.12
C LEU A 111 -13.45 6.07 -0.61
N MET A 112 -12.34 6.07 0.13
CA MET A 112 -11.04 5.61 -0.34
C MET A 112 -10.71 4.26 0.30
N VAL A 113 -10.35 3.27 -0.51
CA VAL A 113 -9.87 1.96 -0.06
C VAL A 113 -8.38 1.82 -0.36
N MET A 114 -7.57 1.61 0.67
CA MET A 114 -6.11 1.44 0.54
C MET A 114 -5.69 0.00 0.80
N ILE A 115 -4.96 -0.60 -0.14
CA ILE A 115 -4.53 -2.00 -0.11
C ILE A 115 -3.01 -2.07 -0.17
N PRO A 116 -2.32 -2.53 0.89
CA PRO A 116 -0.87 -2.56 0.92
C PRO A 116 -0.28 -3.61 -0.03
N GLY A 117 1.00 -3.48 -0.32
CA GLY A 117 1.80 -4.50 -1.02
C GLY A 117 2.05 -5.74 -0.16
N ASN A 118 2.77 -6.72 -0.71
CA ASN A 118 3.09 -7.96 0.01
C ASN A 118 4.02 -7.71 1.19
N ASN A 119 3.87 -8.48 2.27
CA ASN A 119 4.71 -8.43 3.47
C ASN A 119 4.83 -7.02 4.10
N THR A 120 3.80 -6.20 3.91
CA THR A 120 3.72 -4.84 4.42
C THR A 120 2.72 -4.79 5.56
N ARG A 121 3.12 -4.16 6.66
CA ARG A 121 2.27 -3.96 7.83
C ARG A 121 1.18 -2.94 7.50
N ILE A 122 -0.02 -3.12 8.06
CA ILE A 122 -1.13 -2.18 7.89
C ILE A 122 -0.71 -0.73 8.15
N GLY A 123 -1.22 0.19 7.34
CA GLY A 123 -0.88 1.60 7.41
C GLY A 123 0.45 1.98 6.75
N GLN A 124 1.22 1.03 6.21
CA GLN A 124 2.50 1.30 5.54
C GLN A 124 2.43 1.08 4.03
N TRP A 125 3.26 1.80 3.29
CA TRP A 125 3.54 1.54 1.87
C TRP A 125 4.92 0.93 1.67
N SER A 126 5.96 1.55 2.25
CA SER A 126 7.35 1.12 2.13
C SER A 126 8.12 1.37 3.43
N LYS A 127 8.72 0.30 3.96
CA LYS A 127 9.65 0.37 5.10
C LYS A 127 10.87 1.23 4.78
N ARG A 128 11.33 1.18 3.53
CA ARG A 128 12.49 1.94 3.06
C ARG A 128 12.20 3.43 3.03
N VAL A 129 11.10 3.85 2.42
CA VAL A 129 10.71 5.27 2.37
C VAL A 129 10.48 5.84 3.78
N MET A 130 9.91 5.05 4.70
CA MET A 130 9.77 5.48 6.10
C MET A 130 11.12 5.77 6.79
N CYS A 131 12.16 5.00 6.46
CA CYS A 131 13.50 5.19 7.03
C CYS A 131 14.32 6.27 6.32
N ASP A 132 14.19 6.37 5.00
CA ASP A 132 15.03 7.25 4.17
C ASP A 132 14.47 8.68 4.14
N ASN A 133 13.14 8.78 3.98
CA ASN A 133 12.44 10.04 3.78
C ASN A 133 11.68 10.43 5.05
N SER A 134 10.47 9.89 5.26
CA SER A 134 9.65 10.19 6.43
C SER A 134 8.58 9.13 6.64
N ILE A 135 8.13 8.99 7.88
CA ILE A 135 7.00 8.10 8.17
C ILE A 135 5.73 8.52 7.44
N GLN A 136 5.53 9.83 7.15
CA GLN A 136 4.38 10.31 6.38
C GLN A 136 4.39 9.79 4.95
N SER A 137 5.50 9.93 4.24
CA SER A 137 5.62 9.57 2.81
C SER A 137 5.71 8.06 2.59
N GLY A 138 6.27 7.32 3.55
CA GLY A 138 6.35 5.86 3.49
C GLY A 138 5.11 5.13 4.03
N SER A 139 4.12 5.86 4.54
CA SER A 139 2.90 5.30 5.14
C SER A 139 1.63 5.84 4.47
N MET A 140 0.49 5.29 4.88
CA MET A 140 -0.83 5.70 4.41
C MET A 140 -1.29 7.05 5.00
N MET A 141 -0.48 7.69 5.86
CA MET A 141 -0.82 8.94 6.53
C MET A 141 -0.98 10.11 5.56
N GLN A 142 0.01 10.34 4.69
CA GLN A 142 -0.02 11.47 3.75
C GLN A 142 -1.22 11.40 2.80
N ILE A 143 -1.53 10.20 2.31
CA ILE A 143 -2.69 10.01 1.42
C ILE A 143 -3.99 10.16 2.19
N SER A 144 -4.03 9.69 3.44
CA SER A 144 -5.19 9.90 4.32
C SER A 144 -5.47 11.38 4.53
N GLU A 145 -4.46 12.21 4.81
CA GLU A 145 -4.61 13.68 4.89
C GLU A 145 -5.26 14.25 3.62
N MET A 146 -4.69 13.96 2.45
CA MET A 146 -5.15 14.50 1.17
C MET A 146 -6.63 14.17 0.88
N VAL A 147 -7.05 12.93 1.17
CA VAL A 147 -8.44 12.51 0.90
C VAL A 147 -9.41 12.97 1.98
N LEU A 148 -8.99 13.00 3.26
CA LEU A 148 -9.79 13.54 4.35
C LEU A 148 -10.09 15.02 4.16
N GLU A 149 -9.11 15.81 3.71
CA GLU A 149 -9.28 17.23 3.36
C GLU A 149 -10.32 17.45 2.24
N LYS A 150 -10.47 16.46 1.34
CA LYS A 150 -11.50 16.46 0.30
C LYS A 150 -12.82 15.80 0.72
N GLY A 151 -12.99 15.46 2.00
CA GLY A 151 -14.23 14.90 2.54
C GLY A 151 -14.45 13.42 2.26
N TYR A 152 -13.39 12.67 1.93
CA TYR A 152 -13.47 11.22 1.82
C TYR A 152 -13.49 10.59 3.21
N GLU A 153 -14.18 9.46 3.33
CA GLU A 153 -13.90 8.49 4.37
C GLU A 153 -12.90 7.44 3.83
N VAL A 154 -12.26 6.68 4.72
CA VAL A 154 -11.14 5.81 4.35
C VAL A 154 -11.26 4.43 4.99
N ILE A 155 -10.93 3.38 4.24
CA ILE A 155 -10.71 2.01 4.72
C ILE A 155 -9.29 1.57 4.33
N ILE A 156 -8.51 1.10 5.29
CA ILE A 156 -7.15 0.56 5.12
C ILE A 156 -7.18 -0.94 5.42
N LEU A 157 -6.82 -1.77 4.43
CA LEU A 157 -6.77 -3.22 4.57
C LEU A 157 -5.49 -3.70 5.27
N ASN A 158 -5.58 -4.86 5.92
CA ASN A 158 -4.46 -5.58 6.53
C ASN A 158 -4.24 -6.92 5.84
N SER A 159 -4.07 -6.87 4.52
CA SER A 159 -4.04 -8.05 3.66
C SER A 159 -2.98 -9.07 4.05
N ASN A 160 -1.87 -8.66 4.66
CA ASN A 160 -0.76 -9.57 4.95
C ASN A 160 -0.81 -10.21 6.35
N ALA A 161 -1.66 -9.73 7.27
CA ALA A 161 -1.71 -10.25 8.64
C ALA A 161 -2.57 -11.53 8.71
N ASN A 162 -2.10 -12.58 8.04
CA ASN A 162 -2.86 -13.82 7.81
C ASN A 162 -2.56 -14.91 8.84
N PHE A 163 -1.49 -14.81 9.62
CA PHE A 163 -1.03 -15.87 10.53
C PHE A 163 -1.26 -15.53 12.00
N TRP A 164 -1.83 -16.46 12.76
CA TRP A 164 -2.17 -16.26 14.17
C TRP A 164 -1.23 -17.01 15.10
N TYR A 165 -0.55 -16.29 15.98
CA TYR A 165 0.22 -16.85 17.10
C TYR A 165 0.54 -15.74 18.11
N ASN A 166 0.88 -16.14 19.35
CA ASN A 166 1.14 -15.22 20.46
C ASN A 166 0.00 -14.22 20.71
N GLY A 167 -1.25 -14.66 20.47
CA GLY A 167 -2.46 -13.86 20.71
C GLY A 167 -2.67 -12.70 19.74
N ARG A 168 -2.03 -12.72 18.57
CA ARG A 168 -2.19 -11.67 17.54
C ARG A 168 -2.02 -12.22 16.12
N ALA A 169 -2.49 -11.45 15.15
CA ALA A 169 -2.17 -11.66 13.74
C ALA A 169 -0.74 -11.17 13.42
N ASN A 170 -0.06 -11.88 12.53
CA ASN A 170 1.31 -11.62 12.12
C ASN A 170 1.45 -11.83 10.60
N LEU A 171 2.47 -11.20 10.02
CA LEU A 171 2.72 -11.20 8.57
C LEU A 171 3.32 -12.50 8.04
N THR A 172 4.02 -13.24 8.90
CA THR A 172 4.75 -14.45 8.53
C THR A 172 4.31 -15.63 9.39
N ALA A 173 4.38 -16.84 8.83
CA ALA A 173 4.07 -18.05 9.57
C ALA A 173 5.14 -18.34 10.64
N GLN A 174 4.72 -18.96 11.76
CA GLN A 174 5.65 -19.40 12.79
C GLN A 174 6.53 -20.55 12.25
N THR A 175 7.85 -20.35 12.26
CA THR A 175 8.82 -21.26 11.62
C THR A 175 9.08 -22.58 12.37
N HIS A 176 8.72 -22.67 13.65
CA HIS A 176 9.16 -23.76 14.53
C HIS A 176 8.13 -24.87 14.77
N THR A 177 6.85 -24.67 14.43
CA THR A 177 5.75 -25.60 14.77
C THR A 177 5.34 -26.50 13.62
N GLY A 178 5.71 -26.18 12.37
CA GLY A 178 5.33 -26.91 11.17
C GLY A 178 3.84 -26.81 10.79
N VAL A 179 3.02 -26.14 11.60
CA VAL A 179 1.59 -25.89 11.35
C VAL A 179 1.32 -24.40 11.49
N ALA A 180 0.87 -23.78 10.41
CA ALA A 180 0.42 -22.39 10.40
C ALA A 180 -1.06 -22.33 10.77
N VAL A 181 -1.39 -21.57 11.82
CA VAL A 181 -2.78 -21.20 12.11
C VAL A 181 -3.06 -19.91 11.37
N THR A 182 -4.09 -19.89 10.54
CA THR A 182 -4.45 -18.73 9.71
C THR A 182 -5.72 -18.04 10.20
N VAL A 183 -5.89 -16.77 9.82
CA VAL A 183 -7.07 -15.98 10.16
C VAL A 183 -8.24 -16.40 9.25
N PRO A 184 -9.40 -16.80 9.80
CA PRO A 184 -10.53 -17.25 8.99
C PRO A 184 -11.06 -16.18 8.02
N GLY A 185 -11.21 -16.53 6.75
CA GLY A 185 -11.59 -15.61 5.67
C GLY A 185 -10.51 -14.59 5.32
N SER A 186 -9.31 -14.76 5.83
CA SER A 186 -8.14 -13.92 5.58
C SER A 186 -6.88 -14.78 5.62
N GLU A 187 -6.97 -15.99 5.08
CA GLU A 187 -5.88 -16.97 5.06
C GLU A 187 -4.77 -16.56 4.08
N THR A 188 -5.12 -15.76 3.07
CA THR A 188 -4.21 -15.13 2.10
C THR A 188 -4.51 -13.64 1.91
N PRO A 189 -3.59 -12.84 1.35
CA PRO A 189 -3.86 -11.45 0.98
C PRO A 189 -5.08 -11.26 0.07
N GLU A 190 -5.27 -12.18 -0.87
CA GLU A 190 -6.38 -12.21 -1.80
C GLU A 190 -7.71 -12.47 -1.09
N GLU A 191 -7.76 -13.50 -0.24
CA GLU A 191 -8.96 -13.85 0.53
C GLU A 191 -9.32 -12.75 1.52
N HIS A 192 -8.34 -12.10 2.14
CA HIS A 192 -8.59 -10.93 3.00
C HIS A 192 -9.21 -9.78 2.21
N CYS A 193 -8.69 -9.48 1.02
CA CYS A 193 -9.24 -8.44 0.16
C CYS A 193 -10.70 -8.75 -0.20
N GLN A 194 -10.98 -9.97 -0.69
CA GLN A 194 -12.33 -10.42 -1.02
C GLN A 194 -13.26 -10.39 0.19
N TYR A 195 -12.78 -10.82 1.36
CA TYR A 195 -13.54 -10.80 2.60
C TYR A 195 -13.96 -9.38 3.01
N VAL A 196 -13.02 -8.44 3.00
CA VAL A 196 -13.30 -7.04 3.37
C VAL A 196 -14.25 -6.40 2.36
N PHE A 197 -14.07 -6.68 1.06
CA PHE A 197 -15.02 -6.21 0.05
C PHE A 197 -16.42 -6.77 0.28
N HIS A 198 -16.53 -8.07 0.53
CA HIS A 198 -17.80 -8.77 0.69
C HIS A 198 -18.56 -8.41 1.98
N ASN A 199 -17.83 -8.23 3.09
CA ASN A 199 -18.46 -8.10 4.40
C ASN A 199 -18.55 -6.64 4.87
N LEU A 200 -17.72 -5.75 4.32
CA LEU A 200 -17.63 -4.35 4.77
C LEU A 200 -17.88 -3.36 3.62
N ILE A 201 -17.01 -3.34 2.61
CA ILE A 201 -17.04 -2.27 1.58
C ILE A 201 -18.36 -2.29 0.80
N ARG A 202 -18.86 -3.45 0.39
CA ARG A 202 -20.14 -3.53 -0.32
C ARG A 202 -21.36 -3.11 0.48
N ASN A 203 -21.22 -3.02 1.81
CA ASN A 203 -22.26 -2.54 2.71
C ASN A 203 -22.11 -1.04 3.03
N ALA A 204 -21.04 -0.39 2.56
CA ALA A 204 -20.87 1.05 2.69
C ALA A 204 -21.87 1.79 1.81
N LYS A 205 -22.38 2.93 2.30
CA LYS A 205 -23.36 3.75 1.59
C LYS A 205 -22.75 4.70 0.55
N ALA A 206 -21.43 4.70 0.40
CA ALA A 206 -20.72 5.64 -0.45
C ALA A 206 -21.16 5.50 -1.92
N GLU A 207 -21.53 6.61 -2.55
CA GLU A 207 -21.92 6.65 -3.96
C GLU A 207 -20.71 6.49 -4.89
N LYS A 208 -19.53 6.94 -4.44
CA LYS A 208 -18.29 6.85 -5.21
C LYS A 208 -17.17 6.26 -4.35
N VAL A 209 -16.48 5.28 -4.91
CA VAL A 209 -15.35 4.61 -4.27
C VAL A 209 -14.10 4.74 -5.14
N ALA A 210 -12.98 5.11 -4.53
CA ALA A 210 -11.66 5.03 -5.12
C ALA A 210 -10.85 3.92 -4.43
N VAL A 211 -9.95 3.28 -5.19
CA VAL A 211 -9.01 2.28 -4.67
C VAL A 211 -7.59 2.72 -4.98
N LEU A 212 -6.71 2.64 -3.99
CA LEU A 212 -5.27 2.73 -4.17
C LEU A 212 -4.62 1.43 -3.68
N ALA A 213 -3.96 0.71 -4.58
CA ALA A 213 -3.41 -0.61 -4.28
C ALA A 213 -1.93 -0.71 -4.70
N ASN A 214 -1.06 -1.02 -3.74
CA ASN A 214 0.38 -1.15 -4.01
C ASN A 214 0.75 -2.62 -4.27
N SER A 215 1.62 -2.88 -5.24
CA SER A 215 2.21 -4.18 -5.55
C SER A 215 1.18 -5.32 -5.57
N TRP A 216 1.37 -6.35 -4.73
CA TRP A 216 0.46 -7.49 -4.61
C TRP A 216 -0.96 -7.12 -4.15
N GLY A 217 -1.16 -5.95 -3.55
CA GLY A 217 -2.47 -5.38 -3.29
C GLY A 217 -3.26 -5.16 -4.59
N GLY A 218 -2.60 -4.73 -5.67
CA GLY A 218 -3.24 -4.59 -6.98
C GLY A 218 -3.64 -5.93 -7.60
N TYR A 219 -2.83 -6.98 -7.39
CA TYR A 219 -3.21 -8.35 -7.76
C TYR A 219 -4.40 -8.86 -6.95
N SER A 220 -4.42 -8.60 -5.64
CA SER A 220 -5.54 -8.95 -4.76
C SER A 220 -6.84 -8.25 -5.19
N PHE A 221 -6.76 -6.97 -5.56
CA PHE A 221 -7.90 -6.24 -6.13
C PHE A 221 -8.35 -6.83 -7.48
N ALA A 222 -7.42 -7.15 -8.38
CA ALA A 222 -7.74 -7.74 -9.68
C ALA A 222 -8.48 -9.08 -9.54
N LEU A 223 -8.14 -9.90 -8.53
CA LEU A 223 -8.88 -11.12 -8.22
C LEU A 223 -10.25 -10.86 -7.58
N THR A 224 -10.41 -9.75 -6.85
CA THR A 224 -11.68 -9.34 -6.25
C THR A 224 -12.71 -8.94 -7.32
N LEU A 225 -12.27 -8.48 -8.50
CA LEU A 225 -13.15 -8.29 -9.67
C LEU A 225 -13.90 -9.58 -10.07
N ASN A 226 -13.38 -10.76 -9.74
CA ASN A 226 -14.04 -12.01 -10.09
C ASN A 226 -15.21 -12.36 -9.19
N THR A 227 -15.28 -11.79 -8.00
CA THR A 227 -16.25 -12.17 -6.95
C THR A 227 -17.22 -11.05 -6.61
N GLU A 228 -16.79 -9.78 -6.70
CA GLU A 228 -17.57 -8.62 -6.22
C GLU A 228 -17.89 -7.62 -7.35
N PHE A 229 -17.96 -8.10 -8.61
CA PHE A 229 -18.04 -7.22 -9.78
C PHE A 229 -19.32 -6.38 -9.88
N ASP A 230 -20.45 -6.90 -9.40
CA ASP A 230 -21.73 -6.17 -9.36
C ASP A 230 -21.59 -4.88 -8.57
N TYR A 231 -21.01 -4.95 -7.38
CA TYR A 231 -20.71 -3.76 -6.59
C TYR A 231 -19.62 -2.91 -7.23
N ILE A 232 -18.51 -3.53 -7.67
CA ILE A 232 -17.34 -2.80 -8.18
C ILE A 232 -17.70 -1.95 -9.41
N GLN A 233 -18.41 -2.52 -10.39
CA GLN A 233 -18.76 -1.81 -11.62
C GLN A 233 -19.67 -0.61 -11.36
N GLU A 234 -20.50 -0.68 -10.32
CA GLU A 234 -21.45 0.37 -9.98
C GLU A 234 -20.80 1.50 -9.17
N HIS A 235 -19.98 1.17 -8.17
CA HIS A 235 -19.50 2.14 -7.18
C HIS A 235 -18.06 2.62 -7.38
N ILE A 236 -17.16 1.80 -7.91
CA ILE A 236 -15.74 2.15 -8.02
C ILE A 236 -15.49 2.99 -9.27
N LYS A 237 -14.97 4.21 -9.08
CA LYS A 237 -14.76 5.19 -10.16
C LYS A 237 -13.31 5.29 -10.61
N ALA A 238 -12.36 5.00 -9.71
CA ALA A 238 -10.93 5.00 -9.99
C ALA A 238 -10.22 3.90 -9.20
N VAL A 239 -9.25 3.26 -9.85
CA VAL A 239 -8.31 2.34 -9.22
C VAL A 239 -6.90 2.77 -9.62
N ALA A 240 -6.17 3.33 -8.68
CA ALA A 240 -4.75 3.59 -8.85
C ALA A 240 -3.96 2.40 -8.30
N MET A 241 -2.96 1.96 -9.06
CA MET A 241 -2.04 0.90 -8.67
C MET A 241 -0.61 1.39 -8.76
N THR A 242 0.24 0.96 -7.84
CA THR A 242 1.69 1.24 -7.90
C THR A 242 2.44 -0.07 -7.88
N ASP A 243 3.34 -0.28 -8.84
CA ASP A 243 4.17 -1.47 -9.00
C ASP A 243 3.37 -2.79 -8.94
N SER A 244 2.11 -2.76 -9.39
CA SER A 244 1.25 -3.94 -9.35
C SER A 244 1.75 -4.98 -10.35
N VAL A 245 1.80 -6.23 -9.88
CA VAL A 245 2.24 -7.39 -10.66
C VAL A 245 1.07 -8.23 -11.15
N HIS A 246 -0.12 -7.62 -11.22
CA HIS A 246 -1.31 -8.32 -11.66
C HIS A 246 -1.22 -8.78 -13.12
N ILE A 247 -2.04 -9.76 -13.47
CA ILE A 247 -2.17 -10.20 -14.85
C ILE A 247 -3.64 -10.22 -15.25
N ARG A 248 -3.96 -9.64 -16.39
CA ARG A 248 -5.30 -9.63 -16.99
C ARG A 248 -5.90 -11.02 -17.08
N ASP A 249 -5.07 -12.05 -17.26
CA ASP A 249 -5.54 -13.42 -17.44
C ASP A 249 -6.14 -14.07 -16.19
N VAL A 250 -5.88 -13.53 -14.99
CA VAL A 250 -6.61 -13.97 -13.79
C VAL A 250 -8.01 -13.36 -13.67
N ILE A 251 -8.33 -12.36 -14.50
CA ILE A 251 -9.64 -11.71 -14.53
C ILE A 251 -10.58 -12.50 -15.44
N LYS A 252 -11.68 -12.98 -14.86
CA LYS A 252 -12.67 -13.85 -15.47
C LYS A 252 -13.86 -13.03 -15.93
N GLY A 253 -13.92 -12.76 -17.22
CA GLY A 253 -15.07 -12.11 -17.87
C GLY A 253 -14.70 -10.82 -18.59
N ASP A 254 -15.33 -10.60 -19.74
CA ASP A 254 -15.01 -9.49 -20.62
C ASP A 254 -15.32 -8.14 -19.96
N LYS A 255 -16.45 -8.03 -19.24
CA LYS A 255 -16.81 -6.80 -18.53
C LYS A 255 -15.80 -6.41 -17.45
N GLN A 256 -15.27 -7.40 -16.71
CA GLN A 256 -14.24 -7.18 -15.70
C GLN A 256 -12.93 -6.72 -16.34
N ARG A 257 -12.56 -7.29 -17.50
CA ARG A 257 -11.38 -6.87 -18.26
C ARG A 257 -11.54 -5.46 -18.84
N THR A 258 -12.73 -5.13 -19.35
CA THR A 258 -13.07 -3.75 -19.76
C THR A 258 -12.98 -2.79 -18.59
N PHE A 259 -13.50 -3.15 -17.41
CA PHE A 259 -13.34 -2.34 -16.21
C PHE A 259 -11.87 -2.10 -15.86
N MET A 260 -11.03 -3.16 -15.89
CA MET A 260 -9.59 -3.03 -15.66
C MET A 260 -8.95 -2.04 -16.64
N PHE A 261 -9.33 -2.10 -17.92
CA PHE A 261 -8.82 -1.18 -18.94
C PHE A 261 -9.27 0.27 -18.73
N GLU A 262 -10.54 0.50 -18.41
CA GLU A 262 -11.13 1.84 -18.37
C GLU A 262 -10.96 2.58 -17.04
N LYS A 263 -10.86 1.85 -15.92
CA LYS A 263 -10.93 2.40 -14.56
C LYS A 263 -9.63 2.26 -13.77
N CYS A 264 -8.72 1.41 -14.21
CA CYS A 264 -7.49 1.13 -13.49
C CYS A 264 -6.27 1.74 -14.19
N TYR A 265 -5.35 2.32 -13.42
CA TYR A 265 -4.06 2.83 -13.90
C TYR A 265 -2.96 2.27 -13.01
N ASN A 266 -1.87 1.80 -13.62
CA ASN A 266 -0.68 1.37 -12.88
C ASN A 266 0.46 2.38 -13.10
N TRP A 267 1.16 2.74 -12.03
CA TRP A 267 2.46 3.42 -12.10
C TRP A 267 3.52 2.41 -11.70
N SER A 268 4.63 2.34 -12.43
CA SER A 268 5.67 1.35 -12.17
C SER A 268 7.07 1.97 -12.18
N ALA A 269 7.97 1.38 -11.40
CA ALA A 269 9.39 1.59 -11.50
C ALA A 269 9.86 1.24 -12.91
N SER A 270 10.22 2.28 -13.64
CA SER A 270 10.81 2.22 -14.96
C SER A 270 11.73 3.43 -15.09
N THR A 271 12.88 3.21 -15.72
CA THR A 271 13.82 4.27 -16.08
C THR A 271 13.41 5.02 -17.36
N ASP A 272 12.28 4.65 -17.97
CA ASP A 272 11.68 5.42 -19.06
C ASP A 272 11.26 6.81 -18.56
N LYS A 273 11.05 7.76 -19.48
CA LYS A 273 10.69 9.15 -19.14
C LYS A 273 9.52 9.17 -18.14
N LYS A 274 9.69 9.86 -17.01
CA LYS A 274 8.63 10.05 -16.01
C LYS A 274 7.32 10.52 -16.67
N GLY A 275 6.22 9.82 -16.38
CA GLY A 275 4.90 10.09 -16.94
C GLY A 275 4.63 9.44 -18.30
N SER A 276 5.64 8.85 -18.98
CA SER A 276 5.41 8.15 -20.24
C SER A 276 4.74 6.80 -20.04
N LEU A 277 4.02 6.33 -21.06
CA LEU A 277 3.48 4.98 -21.08
C LEU A 277 4.60 3.94 -21.19
N VAL A 278 4.46 2.87 -20.44
CA VAL A 278 5.32 1.68 -20.49
C VAL A 278 4.43 0.50 -20.93
N PRO A 279 4.38 0.17 -22.24
CA PRO A 279 3.45 -0.82 -22.75
C PRO A 279 3.63 -2.20 -22.09
N ASP A 280 2.61 -2.65 -21.37
CA ASP A 280 2.54 -4.01 -20.83
C ASP A 280 1.11 -4.57 -20.98
N VAL A 281 0.91 -5.29 -22.07
CA VAL A 281 -0.39 -5.92 -22.41
C VAL A 281 -0.85 -6.94 -21.38
N ARG A 282 0.05 -7.42 -20.50
CA ARG A 282 -0.29 -8.40 -19.46
C ARG A 282 -1.10 -7.78 -18.35
N LEU A 283 -0.94 -6.49 -18.05
CA LEU A 283 -1.69 -5.82 -16.99
C LEU A 283 -3.15 -5.63 -17.38
N GLY A 284 -3.41 -5.28 -18.66
CA GLY A 284 -4.76 -5.00 -19.13
C GLY A 284 -5.27 -3.63 -18.71
N CYS A 285 -4.38 -2.74 -18.27
CA CYS A 285 -4.63 -1.34 -17.96
C CYS A 285 -3.43 -0.49 -18.41
N PRO A 286 -3.57 0.84 -18.55
CA PRO A 286 -2.44 1.73 -18.76
C PRO A 286 -1.38 1.57 -17.67
N ASN A 287 -0.11 1.58 -18.07
CA ASN A 287 1.04 1.52 -17.18
C ASN A 287 1.97 2.71 -17.45
N ILE A 288 2.29 3.46 -16.41
CA ILE A 288 2.98 4.75 -16.48
C ILE A 288 4.33 4.64 -15.78
N SER A 289 5.38 5.13 -16.43
CA SER A 289 6.72 5.20 -15.85
C SER A 289 6.76 6.20 -14.70
N SER A 290 7.32 5.80 -13.57
CA SER A 290 7.68 6.72 -12.50
C SER A 290 8.96 7.50 -12.77
N GLY A 291 9.81 7.02 -13.69
CA GLY A 291 11.19 7.49 -13.82
C GLY A 291 12.12 6.97 -12.73
N GLU A 292 11.63 6.10 -11.84
CA GLU A 292 12.40 5.50 -10.75
C GLU A 292 12.89 4.10 -11.11
N GLU A 293 14.12 3.76 -10.70
CA GLU A 293 14.64 2.40 -10.80
C GLU A 293 14.10 1.49 -9.67
N ILE A 294 13.78 2.07 -8.51
CA ILE A 294 13.40 1.35 -7.29
C ILE A 294 11.92 1.56 -7.01
N ALA A 295 11.16 0.46 -7.03
CA ALA A 295 9.70 0.43 -6.83
C ALA A 295 9.22 1.16 -5.56
N ASP A 296 9.97 1.09 -4.45
CA ASP A 296 9.64 1.78 -3.21
C ASP A 296 9.39 3.29 -3.41
N TYR A 297 10.06 3.93 -4.37
CA TYR A 297 9.93 5.37 -4.63
C TYR A 297 8.88 5.71 -5.72
N THR A 298 8.27 4.75 -6.39
CA THR A 298 7.22 4.99 -7.39
C THR A 298 6.08 5.82 -6.81
N LEU A 299 5.51 5.38 -5.68
CA LEU A 299 4.38 6.05 -5.04
C LEU A 299 4.74 7.48 -4.60
N PRO A 300 5.81 7.75 -3.80
CA PRO A 300 6.12 9.11 -3.41
C PRO A 300 6.50 10.01 -4.61
N THR A 301 7.22 9.50 -5.61
CA THR A 301 7.60 10.29 -6.80
C THR A 301 6.41 10.63 -7.69
N MET A 302 5.43 9.73 -7.79
CA MET A 302 4.23 9.88 -8.64
C MET A 302 2.98 10.31 -7.87
N LEU A 303 3.09 10.63 -6.58
CA LEU A 303 1.95 10.88 -5.70
C LEU A 303 0.99 11.93 -6.27
N LYS A 304 1.51 13.07 -6.75
CA LYS A 304 0.70 14.13 -7.37
C LYS A 304 -0.12 13.61 -8.55
N TYR A 305 0.51 12.86 -9.47
CA TYR A 305 -0.15 12.31 -10.66
C TYR A 305 -1.21 11.25 -10.29
N ILE A 306 -0.89 10.39 -9.33
CA ILE A 306 -1.79 9.35 -8.82
C ILE A 306 -3.04 9.99 -8.19
N MET A 307 -2.84 10.99 -7.32
CA MET A 307 -3.95 11.67 -6.66
C MET A 307 -4.76 12.53 -7.64
N ASN A 308 -4.12 13.20 -8.61
CA ASN A 308 -4.84 13.91 -9.67
C ASN A 308 -5.71 12.96 -10.49
N PHE A 309 -5.20 11.79 -10.88
CA PHE A 309 -6.01 10.76 -11.54
C PHE A 309 -7.23 10.37 -10.70
N ILE A 310 -7.03 10.08 -9.42
CA ILE A 310 -8.12 9.73 -8.50
C ILE A 310 -9.14 10.88 -8.44
N PHE A 311 -8.69 12.10 -8.17
CA PHE A 311 -9.56 13.26 -7.97
C PHE A 311 -10.34 13.64 -9.23
N VAL A 312 -9.73 13.54 -10.42
CA VAL A 312 -10.45 13.72 -11.69
C VAL A 312 -11.54 12.66 -11.85
N LYS A 313 -11.22 11.38 -11.64
CA LYS A 313 -12.19 10.28 -11.81
C LYS A 313 -13.29 10.27 -10.76
N MET A 314 -13.03 10.82 -9.58
CA MET A 314 -14.02 11.00 -8.51
C MET A 314 -14.84 12.28 -8.68
N GLY A 315 -14.41 13.20 -9.56
CA GLY A 315 -15.09 14.45 -9.88
C GLY A 315 -14.81 15.59 -8.90
N ASP A 316 -13.66 15.58 -8.24
CA ASP A 316 -13.24 16.62 -7.30
C ASP A 316 -12.52 17.79 -7.96
N ILE A 317 -11.87 17.53 -9.10
CA ILE A 317 -11.14 18.52 -9.90
C ILE A 317 -11.44 18.27 -11.38
N GLU A 318 -11.32 19.31 -12.20
CA GLU A 318 -11.43 19.20 -13.65
C GLU A 318 -10.09 18.77 -14.26
N TRP A 319 -10.15 18.13 -15.41
CA TRP A 319 -8.95 17.75 -16.14
C TRP A 319 -8.23 19.01 -16.64
N GLY A 320 -6.94 19.15 -16.33
CA GLY A 320 -6.13 20.31 -16.71
C GLY A 320 -6.24 21.52 -15.78
N SER A 321 -6.90 21.41 -14.62
CA SER A 321 -7.05 22.51 -13.65
C SER A 321 -5.90 22.66 -12.65
N ASP A 322 -4.70 22.13 -12.94
CA ASP A 322 -3.55 22.38 -12.06
C ASP A 322 -3.16 23.87 -12.17
N ASP A 323 -3.28 24.57 -11.04
CA ASP A 323 -2.81 25.94 -10.82
C ASP A 323 -1.39 26.15 -11.37
N GLU A 324 -1.22 27.19 -12.19
CA GLU A 324 0.03 27.61 -12.85
C GLU A 324 1.16 28.06 -11.88
N ASN A 325 1.13 27.69 -10.60
CA ASN A 325 1.95 28.32 -9.56
C ASN A 325 2.71 27.34 -8.64
N ASP A 326 3.23 26.22 -9.14
CA ASP A 326 4.31 25.52 -8.43
C ASP A 326 5.40 25.06 -9.40
N ASP A 327 6.57 25.69 -9.25
CA ASP A 327 7.87 25.53 -9.90
C ASP A 327 8.04 24.23 -10.73
N MET A 328 7.62 24.33 -12.00
CA MET A 328 7.87 23.35 -13.05
C MET A 328 9.34 23.43 -13.52
N GLU A 329 10.27 22.83 -12.78
CA GLU A 329 11.52 22.35 -13.40
C GLU A 329 11.25 21.01 -14.10
N GLY A 330 10.82 21.11 -15.36
CA GLY A 330 10.77 20.00 -16.31
C GLY A 330 9.39 19.86 -16.97
N ASP A 331 9.32 20.20 -18.25
CA ASP A 331 8.14 19.98 -19.10
C ASP A 331 7.71 18.51 -19.09
N VAL A 332 6.72 18.19 -18.25
CA VAL A 332 5.98 16.93 -18.31
C VAL A 332 4.73 17.18 -19.14
N GLU A 333 4.69 16.62 -20.35
CA GLU A 333 3.46 16.53 -21.13
C GLU A 333 2.42 15.75 -20.33
N VAL A 334 1.40 16.46 -19.86
CA VAL A 334 0.21 15.87 -19.25
C VAL A 334 -0.56 15.19 -20.39
N LEU A 335 -0.80 13.87 -20.28
CA LEU A 335 -1.53 13.10 -21.29
C LEU A 335 -2.90 13.72 -21.56
N THR A 336 -3.08 14.21 -22.78
CA THR A 336 -4.27 14.93 -23.24
C THR A 336 -5.48 14.02 -23.42
N GLU A 337 -6.68 14.58 -23.48
CA GLU A 337 -7.87 13.83 -23.94
C GLU A 337 -7.65 13.20 -25.33
N GLU A 338 -6.82 13.80 -26.19
CA GLU A 338 -6.45 13.22 -27.48
C GLU A 338 -5.53 12.00 -27.33
N ASP A 339 -4.54 12.05 -26.43
CA ASP A 339 -3.69 10.88 -26.12
C ASP A 339 -4.53 9.74 -25.53
N MET A 340 -5.48 10.08 -24.66
CA MET A 340 -6.44 9.15 -24.06
C MET A 340 -7.43 8.57 -25.07
N ALA A 341 -7.88 9.37 -26.03
CA ALA A 341 -8.77 8.94 -27.10
C ALA A 341 -8.04 8.09 -28.15
N GLU A 342 -6.78 8.39 -28.48
CA GLU A 342 -5.95 7.53 -29.34
C GLU A 342 -5.69 6.17 -28.70
N LEU A 343 -5.47 6.13 -27.37
CA LEU A 343 -5.35 4.87 -26.62
C LEU A 343 -6.59 3.98 -26.75
N SER A 344 -7.79 4.57 -26.82
CA SER A 344 -9.04 3.81 -27.06
C SER A 344 -9.22 3.34 -28.51
N ARG A 345 -8.55 3.97 -29.48
CA ARG A 345 -8.67 3.68 -30.91
C ARG A 345 -7.71 2.60 -31.41
N ILE A 346 -6.59 2.38 -30.71
CA ILE A 346 -5.62 1.32 -31.06
C ILE A 346 -6.27 -0.07 -31.02
N GLU A 347 -7.33 -0.29 -30.24
CA GLU A 347 -8.09 -1.54 -30.22
C GLU A 347 -8.93 -1.82 -31.48
N VAL A 348 -9.37 -0.80 -32.24
CA VAL A 348 -10.20 -1.03 -33.44
C VAL A 348 -9.38 -1.67 -34.58
N LEU A 349 -8.05 -1.55 -34.52
CA LEU A 349 -7.14 -2.13 -35.52
C LEU A 349 -6.65 -3.54 -35.15
N SER A 350 -6.77 -3.97 -33.88
CA SER A 350 -6.35 -5.32 -33.45
C SER A 350 -7.50 -6.33 -33.43
N SER A 351 -8.76 -5.89 -33.50
CA SER A 351 -9.96 -6.75 -33.61
C SER A 351 -10.35 -7.11 -35.06
N ASN A 352 -9.53 -6.76 -36.06
CA ASN A 352 -9.76 -7.05 -37.49
C ASN A 352 -8.64 -7.90 -38.13
N VAL A 353 -8.13 -8.90 -37.40
CA VAL A 353 -7.30 -9.99 -37.98
C VAL A 353 -7.74 -11.34 -37.46
#